data_AF-A6W8H1-F1
#
_entry.id   AF-A6W8H1-F1
#
_cell.length_a   1.000
_cell.length_b   1.000
_cell.length_c   1.000
_cell.angle_alpha   90.00
_cell.angle_beta   90.00
_cell.angle_gamma   90.00
#
_symmetry.space_group_name_H-M   'P 1'
#
loop_
_entity.id
_entity.type
_entity.pdbx_description
1 polymer ?
#
loop_
_entity_poly.entity_id
_entity_poly.type
_entity_poly.pdbx_seq_one_letter_code
_entity_poly.pdbx_strand_id
1 'polypeptide(L)'
;MKPLWQVVRDLEFAHKKGRLTPTFLDYYAEVNGERVSALYALCAKNFLDVEHEIGRNDHIATERAMGVDQAAVNRAMEEEARVLHQELRTARDDGRPYYLRKPTKNAQFIRKSD
;
A
#
# COMPACT_ATOMS: atom_id res chain seq x y z
N MET A 1 14.50 -30.72 -8.88
CA MET A 1 14.73 -30.26 -7.49
C MET A 1 15.96 -30.93 -6.93
N LYS A 2 16.94 -30.12 -6.52
CA LYS A 2 18.15 -30.61 -5.84
C LYS A 2 17.81 -30.93 -4.38
N PRO A 3 18.59 -31.79 -3.70
CA PRO A 3 18.42 -31.98 -2.27
C PRO A 3 18.69 -30.67 -1.51
N LEU A 4 17.93 -30.42 -0.45
CA LEU A 4 17.94 -29.15 0.28
C LEU A 4 19.34 -28.72 0.77
N TRP A 5 20.13 -29.67 1.27
CA TRP A 5 21.50 -29.40 1.74
C TRP A 5 22.41 -28.84 0.64
N GLN A 6 22.19 -29.27 -0.62
CA GLN A 6 22.98 -28.81 -1.76
C GLN A 6 22.56 -27.40 -2.16
N VAL A 7 21.25 -27.10 -2.09
CA VAL A 7 20.73 -25.75 -2.31
C VAL A 7 21.31 -24.77 -1.29
N VAL A 8 21.30 -25.13 -0.01
CA VAL A 8 21.89 -24.29 1.06
C VAL A 8 23.38 -24.07 0.82
N ARG A 9 24.13 -25.12 0.48
CA ARG A 9 25.57 -24.99 0.20
C ARG A 9 25.86 -24.09 -1.01
N ASP A 10 25.05 -24.19 -2.07
CA ASP A 10 25.19 -23.36 -3.26
C ASP A 10 24.88 -21.87 -2.92
N LEU A 11 23.88 -21.61 -2.08
CA LEU A 11 23.54 -20.26 -1.58
C LEU A 11 24.64 -19.68 -0.67
N GLU A 12 25.18 -20.47 0.26
CA GLU A 12 26.31 -20.06 1.11
C GLU A 12 27.55 -19.71 0.29
N PHE A 13 27.81 -20.49 -0.77
CA PHE A 13 28.92 -20.24 -1.67
C PHE A 13 28.72 -18.96 -2.49
N ALA A 14 27.49 -18.70 -2.95
CA ALA A 14 27.15 -17.45 -3.63
C ALA A 14 27.28 -16.24 -2.69
N HIS A 15 26.85 -16.36 -1.43
CA HIS A 15 26.98 -15.33 -0.42
C HIS A 15 28.44 -15.01 -0.10
N LYS A 16 29.27 -16.04 0.16
CA LYS A 16 30.72 -15.86 0.39
C LYS A 16 31.46 -15.18 -0.77
N LYS A 17 30.91 -15.26 -1.99
CA LYS A 17 31.46 -14.63 -3.18
C LYS A 17 30.92 -13.22 -3.47
N GLY A 18 29.99 -12.71 -2.66
CA GLY A 18 29.30 -11.44 -2.94
C GLY A 18 28.53 -11.50 -4.26
N ARG A 19 27.88 -12.64 -4.53
CA ARG A 19 27.07 -12.86 -5.74
C ARG A 19 25.63 -13.25 -5.42
N LEU A 20 25.26 -13.19 -4.14
CA LEU A 20 23.92 -13.53 -3.71
C LEU A 20 23.02 -12.31 -3.92
N THR A 21 22.48 -12.20 -5.13
CA THR A 21 21.57 -11.12 -5.52
C THR A 21 20.17 -11.65 -5.87
N PRO A 22 19.13 -10.80 -5.94
CA PRO A 22 17.80 -11.20 -6.38
C PRO A 22 17.78 -11.86 -7.76
N THR A 23 18.53 -11.31 -8.72
CA THR A 23 18.66 -11.91 -10.06
C THR A 23 19.32 -13.29 -10.02
N PHE A 24 20.30 -13.50 -9.14
CA PHE A 24 20.86 -14.83 -8.92
C PHE A 24 19.81 -15.82 -8.39
N LEU A 25 18.97 -15.40 -7.44
CA LEU A 25 17.91 -16.24 -6.89
C LEU A 25 16.85 -16.61 -7.93
N ASP A 26 16.46 -15.66 -8.78
CA ASP A 26 15.50 -15.90 -9.87
C ASP A 26 16.05 -16.89 -10.89
N TYR A 27 17.28 -16.66 -11.36
CA TYR A 27 17.94 -17.59 -12.29
C TYR A 27 18.11 -18.98 -11.66
N TYR A 28 18.51 -19.04 -10.38
CA TYR A 28 18.67 -20.29 -9.67
C TYR A 28 17.33 -21.03 -9.52
N ALA A 29 16.25 -20.30 -9.23
CA ALA A 29 14.89 -20.85 -9.15
C ALA A 29 14.42 -21.43 -10.50
N GLU A 30 14.61 -20.68 -11.59
CA GLU A 30 14.22 -21.10 -12.95
C GLU A 30 14.98 -22.36 -13.37
N VAL A 31 16.30 -22.39 -13.19
CA VAL A 31 17.15 -23.52 -13.62
C VAL A 31 16.87 -24.79 -12.82
N ASN A 32 16.62 -24.68 -11.52
CA ASN A 32 16.49 -25.85 -10.63
C ASN A 32 15.03 -26.25 -10.33
N GLY A 33 14.06 -25.45 -10.79
CA GLY A 33 12.63 -25.64 -10.54
C GLY A 33 12.25 -25.37 -9.08
N GLU A 34 12.95 -24.43 -8.42
CA GLU A 34 12.71 -24.05 -7.02
C GLU A 34 11.80 -22.82 -6.96
N ARG A 35 11.13 -22.59 -5.82
CA ARG A 35 10.35 -21.37 -5.61
C ARG A 35 11.25 -20.26 -5.10
N VAL A 36 11.23 -19.09 -5.76
CA VAL A 36 11.99 -17.90 -5.34
C VAL A 36 11.70 -17.52 -3.88
N SER A 37 10.43 -17.54 -3.46
CA SER A 37 10.04 -17.26 -2.07
C SER A 37 10.63 -18.26 -1.05
N ALA A 38 10.79 -19.53 -1.44
CA ALA A 38 11.42 -20.54 -0.60
C ALA A 38 12.94 -20.30 -0.48
N LEU A 39 13.59 -19.84 -1.55
CA LEU A 39 15.01 -19.47 -1.53
C LEU A 39 15.24 -18.25 -0.62
N TYR A 40 14.41 -17.22 -0.70
CA TYR A 40 14.46 -16.08 0.22
C TYR A 40 14.28 -16.51 1.69
N ALA A 41 13.31 -17.38 1.96
CA ALA A 41 13.10 -17.93 3.30
C ALA A 41 14.31 -18.75 3.80
N LEU A 42 14.97 -19.48 2.90
CA LEU A 42 16.20 -20.22 3.21
C LEU A 42 17.38 -19.29 3.49
N CYS A 43 17.55 -18.23 2.72
CA CYS A 43 18.57 -17.20 2.98
C CYS A 43 18.34 -16.55 4.34
N ALA A 44 17.11 -16.12 4.64
CA ALA A 44 16.74 -15.53 5.92
C ALA A 44 16.98 -16.48 7.11
N LYS A 45 16.62 -17.76 6.96
CA LYS A 45 16.84 -18.78 8.01
C LYS A 45 18.31 -19.04 8.31
N ASN A 46 19.19 -18.93 7.31
CA ASN A 46 20.62 -19.19 7.43
C ASN A 46 21.45 -17.90 7.59
N PHE A 47 20.81 -16.76 7.84
CA PHE A 47 21.47 -15.45 7.99
C PHE A 47 22.35 -15.09 6.77
N LEU A 48 21.89 -15.43 5.57
CA LEU A 48 22.54 -15.07 4.32
C LEU A 48 21.92 -13.78 3.79
N ASP A 49 22.66 -12.68 3.92
CA ASP A 49 22.21 -11.39 3.40
C ASP A 49 22.23 -11.42 1.86
N VAL A 50 21.08 -11.13 1.27
CA VAL A 50 20.90 -10.97 -0.18
C VAL A 50 21.19 -9.50 -0.51
N GLU A 51 22.13 -9.27 -1.42
CA GLU A 51 22.53 -7.92 -1.82
C GLU A 51 21.39 -7.18 -2.52
N HIS A 52 21.37 -5.85 -2.38
CA HIS A 52 20.37 -5.00 -3.03
C HIS A 52 20.73 -4.78 -4.51
N GLU A 53 19.79 -5.00 -5.41
CA GLU A 53 19.92 -4.64 -6.82
C GLU A 53 19.16 -3.34 -7.12
N ILE A 54 19.86 -2.38 -7.74
CA ILE A 54 19.28 -1.10 -8.16
C ILE A 54 18.16 -1.37 -9.16
N GLY A 55 16.94 -0.91 -8.84
CA GLY A 55 15.75 -1.11 -9.69
C GLY A 55 14.87 -2.30 -9.29
N ARG A 56 15.23 -3.07 -8.26
CA ARG A 56 14.35 -4.08 -7.66
C ARG A 56 13.92 -3.69 -6.25
N ASN A 57 12.61 -3.63 -6.05
CA ASN A 57 11.97 -3.24 -4.79
C ASN A 57 11.59 -4.45 -3.93
N ASP A 58 12.34 -5.55 -4.03
CA ASP A 58 12.04 -6.78 -3.28
C ASP A 58 12.15 -6.59 -1.76
N HIS A 59 12.95 -5.61 -1.32
CA HIS A 59 13.12 -5.22 0.09
C HIS A 59 11.97 -4.36 0.65
N ILE A 60 11.15 -3.73 -0.21
CA ILE A 60 10.10 -2.79 0.20
C ILE A 60 8.79 -3.51 0.57
N ALA A 61 8.62 -4.79 0.17
CA ALA A 61 7.42 -5.58 0.45
C ALA A 61 7.25 -6.01 1.92
N THR A 62 7.94 -5.36 2.87
CA THR A 62 7.74 -5.52 4.32
C THR A 62 6.62 -4.66 4.89
N GLU A 63 5.88 -3.93 4.06
CA GLU A 63 4.57 -3.46 4.46
C GLU A 63 3.62 -4.66 4.47
N ARG A 64 3.59 -5.36 5.62
CA ARG A 64 2.38 -6.07 6.07
C ARG A 64 1.24 -5.14 5.70
N ALA A 65 0.39 -5.54 4.76
CA ALA A 65 -0.87 -4.87 4.51
C ALA A 65 -1.60 -4.88 5.85
N MET A 66 -1.44 -3.81 6.62
CA MET A 66 -2.23 -3.57 7.82
C MET A 66 -3.62 -3.45 7.24
N GLY A 67 -4.42 -4.52 7.41
CA GLY A 67 -5.78 -4.56 6.91
C GLY A 67 -6.46 -3.33 7.47
N VAL A 68 -6.68 -2.34 6.61
CA VAL A 68 -7.42 -1.15 6.98
C VAL A 68 -8.80 -1.65 7.34
N ASP A 69 -9.20 -1.47 8.60
CA ASP A 69 -10.56 -1.79 9.02
C ASP A 69 -11.51 -0.84 8.29
N GLN A 70 -12.02 -1.32 7.16
CA GLN A 70 -12.89 -0.56 6.28
C GLN A 70 -14.14 -0.08 7.03
N ALA A 71 -14.59 -0.80 8.06
CA ALA A 71 -15.72 -0.41 8.88
C ALA A 71 -15.35 0.73 9.85
N ALA A 72 -14.11 0.80 10.35
CA ALA A 72 -13.64 1.95 11.12
C ALA A 72 -13.52 3.20 10.24
N VAL A 73 -12.98 3.06 9.01
CA VAL A 73 -12.86 4.17 8.06
C VAL A 73 -14.23 4.71 7.65
N ASN A 74 -15.19 3.84 7.34
CA ASN A 74 -16.54 4.27 6.95
C ASN A 74 -17.25 5.00 8.09
N ARG A 75 -17.13 4.53 9.34
CA ARG A 75 -17.68 5.23 10.51
C ARG A 75 -17.09 6.61 10.71
N ALA A 76 -15.78 6.77 10.50
CA ALA A 76 -15.13 8.08 10.59
C ALA A 76 -15.63 9.03 9.50
N MET A 77 -15.75 8.57 8.25
CA MET A 77 -16.28 9.39 7.15
C MET A 77 -17.75 9.78 7.36
N GLU A 78 -18.57 8.89 7.93
CA GLU A 78 -19.97 9.20 8.26
C GLU A 78 -20.08 10.28 9.35
N GLU A 79 -19.21 10.25 10.36
CA GLU A 79 -19.20 11.24 11.43
C GLU A 79 -18.76 12.62 10.91
N GLU A 80 -17.72 12.68 10.08
CA GLU A 80 -17.29 13.91 9.41
C GLU A 80 -18.39 14.50 8.51
N ALA A 81 -19.08 13.66 7.75
CA ALA A 81 -20.20 14.09 6.91
C ALA A 81 -21.37 14.65 7.77
N ARG A 82 -21.61 14.06 8.95
CA ARG A 82 -22.64 14.54 9.88
C ARG A 82 -22.30 15.91 10.45
N VAL A 83 -21.05 16.11 10.88
CA VAL A 83 -20.55 17.39 11.39
C VAL A 83 -20.65 18.47 10.31
N LEU A 84 -20.19 18.17 9.09
CA LEU A 84 -20.30 19.09 7.95
C LEU A 84 -21.76 19.45 7.65
N HIS A 85 -22.69 18.49 7.71
CA HIS A 85 -24.11 18.76 7.51
C HIS A 85 -24.72 19.63 8.61
N GLN A 86 -24.26 19.49 9.86
CA GLN A 86 -24.68 20.37 10.96
C GLN A 86 -24.13 21.79 10.76
N GLU A 87 -22.87 21.94 10.37
CA GLU A 87 -22.27 23.24 10.04
C GLU A 87 -22.98 23.93 8.87
N LEU A 88 -23.37 23.19 7.84
CA LEU A 88 -24.17 23.73 6.73
C LEU A 88 -25.58 24.18 7.19
N ARG A 89 -26.17 23.48 8.17
CA ARG A 89 -27.46 23.89 8.75
C ARG A 89 -27.31 25.12 9.65
N THR A 90 -26.28 25.19 10.49
CA THR A 90 -26.04 26.38 11.32
C THR A 90 -25.67 27.60 10.46
N ALA A 91 -24.88 27.42 9.40
CA ALA A 91 -24.61 28.47 8.41
C ALA A 91 -25.86 28.90 7.61
N ARG A 92 -26.87 28.02 7.49
CA ARG A 92 -28.18 28.38 6.96
C ARG A 92 -29.00 29.19 7.97
N ASP A 93 -28.80 28.95 9.26
CA ASP A 93 -29.50 29.58 10.38
C ASP A 93 -28.79 30.82 10.95
N ASP A 94 -27.74 31.30 10.27
CA ASP A 94 -26.82 32.42 10.61
C ASP A 94 -27.48 33.84 10.65
N GLY A 95 -28.71 33.92 11.15
CA GLY A 95 -29.36 35.16 11.59
C GLY A 95 -29.82 36.12 10.50
N ARG A 96 -29.52 35.86 9.21
CA ARG A 96 -29.91 36.76 8.12
C ARG A 96 -31.44 36.81 7.92
N PRO A 97 -32.07 37.99 7.89
CA PRO A 97 -33.51 38.15 7.66
C PRO A 97 -34.00 37.53 6.35
N TYR A 98 -35.26 37.07 6.31
CA TYR A 98 -35.87 36.32 5.19
C TYR A 98 -35.68 36.99 3.80
N TYR A 99 -35.64 38.33 3.74
CA TYR A 99 -35.47 39.08 2.49
C TYR A 99 -34.06 39.01 1.89
N LEU A 100 -33.03 38.68 2.67
CA LEU A 100 -31.66 38.41 2.20
C LEU A 100 -31.44 36.93 1.84
N ARG A 101 -32.41 36.05 2.13
CA ARG A 101 -32.35 34.60 1.84
C ARG A 101 -32.85 34.24 0.44
N LYS A 102 -33.68 35.10 -0.18
CA LYS A 102 -34.14 34.86 -1.55
C LYS A 102 -32.97 35.11 -2.51
N PRO A 103 -32.76 34.26 -3.52
CA PRO A 103 -31.81 34.59 -4.57
C PRO A 103 -32.27 35.89 -5.22
N THR A 104 -31.54 36.97 -4.98
CA THR A 104 -31.74 38.21 -5.72
C THR A 104 -31.32 37.97 -7.17
N LYS A 105 -31.76 38.83 -8.09
CA LYS A 105 -31.43 38.75 -9.53
C LYS A 105 -29.92 38.62 -9.85
N ASN A 106 -29.04 38.83 -8.85
CA ASN A 106 -27.58 38.72 -8.95
C ASN A 106 -27.02 37.41 -8.35
N ALA A 107 -27.85 36.45 -7.96
CA ALA A 107 -27.39 35.11 -7.57
C ALA A 107 -26.85 34.39 -8.81
N GLN A 108 -25.55 34.52 -9.08
CA GLN A 108 -24.86 34.07 -10.29
C GLN A 108 -24.87 32.55 -10.51
N PHE A 109 -25.39 31.76 -9.58
CA PHE A 109 -25.42 30.30 -9.68
C PHE A 109 -26.80 29.74 -9.29
N ILE A 110 -27.77 29.82 -10.21
CA ILE A 110 -28.90 28.90 -10.24
C ILE A 110 -28.74 28.09 -11.53
N ARG A 111 -28.30 26.83 -11.43
CA ARG A 111 -28.36 25.89 -12.56
C ARG A 111 -29.84 25.65 -12.86
N LYS A 112 -30.30 26.06 -14.04
CA LYS A 112 -31.57 25.56 -14.59
C LYS A 112 -31.36 24.09 -14.93
N SER A 113 -32.11 23.21 -14.29
CA SER A 113 -32.35 21.86 -14.77
C SER A 113 -33.46 21.92 -15.83
N ASP A 114 -33.16 21.45 -17.03
CA ASP A 114 -34.17 20.99 -17.99
C ASP A 114 -34.77 19.65 -17.52
#